data_AF-A0A9W9BTY5-F1
#
_entry.id   AF-A0A9W9BTY5-F1
#
_cell.length_a   1.000
_cell.length_b   1.000
_cell.length_c   1.000
_cell.angle_alpha   90.00
_cell.angle_beta   90.00
_cell.angle_gamma   90.00
#
_symmetry.space_group_name_H-M   'P 1'
#
loop_
_entity.id
_entity.type
_entity.pdbx_description
1 polymer ?
#
loop_
_entity_poly.entity_id
_entity_poly.type
_entity_poly.pdbx_seq_one_letter_code
_entity_poly.pdbx_strand_id
1 'polypeptide(L)'
;MNTIKGLLDVFTTKSAIRGFTGALGTPLPWFPTTKAFRETCGHFIDLPSDADLENTLCEVHYIHHTLRHYLLPTTLPDDNLELCSRLLRSLETRRDLTPLVLSETSIVDTIFGIARLRYPPPDESPGLQSRVMALRNHWRSSSTKATPLTTGYAVSSKPPLVPEDYELSLTLEQAADAELHYRLWRTNRDRKVSYLKRHPPEPVRAQEVTRREITLDVVWEALPWMPDEMKKAPEDRQIKLEPLYQQMDSQAVPLDWVNPDGSLQAFATPGEERRWEEIRRKMFERKDRQARYANELMGNKKRQL
;
A
#
# COMPACT_ATOMS: atom_id res chain seq x y z
N MET A 1 24.75 4.77 30.58
CA MET A 1 24.72 4.68 29.10
C MET A 1 24.21 3.31 28.73
N ASN A 2 22.90 3.20 28.43
CA ASN A 2 22.24 2.09 27.71
C ASN A 2 20.73 2.18 27.95
N THR A 3 19.98 2.76 27.01
CA THR A 3 18.52 2.58 26.89
C THR A 3 17.99 3.21 25.61
N ILE A 4 18.10 2.51 24.47
CA ILE A 4 17.14 2.64 23.35
C ILE A 4 16.90 1.23 22.79
N LYS A 5 16.13 0.43 23.54
CA LYS A 5 15.46 -0.79 23.05
C LYS A 5 13.97 -0.53 23.23
N GLY A 6 13.29 -0.15 22.16
CA GLY A 6 11.84 0.07 22.18
C GLY A 6 11.40 1.10 21.16
N LEU A 7 11.54 0.80 19.86
CA LEU A 7 11.02 1.67 18.80
C LEU A 7 10.85 0.92 17.46
N LEU A 8 10.29 -0.29 17.50
CA LEU A 8 10.10 -1.09 16.28
C LEU A 8 8.74 -1.80 16.20
N ASP A 9 7.72 -1.30 16.91
CA ASP A 9 6.44 -2.01 16.98
C ASP A 9 5.22 -1.07 16.91
N VAL A 10 5.05 -0.30 15.80
CA VAL A 10 3.82 0.51 15.60
C VAL A 10 3.32 0.61 14.13
N PHE A 11 3.93 -0.10 13.16
CA PHE A 11 3.49 -0.03 11.75
C PHE A 11 2.88 -1.33 11.23
N THR A 12 1.93 -1.91 11.97
CA THR A 12 1.00 -2.89 11.38
C THR A 12 -0.31 -2.88 12.15
N THR A 13 -1.25 -2.02 11.77
CA THR A 13 -2.67 -2.34 12.02
C THR A 13 -3.01 -3.52 11.14
N LYS A 14 -3.19 -4.70 11.76
CA LYS A 14 -3.70 -5.93 11.16
C LYS A 14 -5.02 -5.65 10.44
N SER A 15 -4.97 -5.35 9.14
CA SER A 15 -6.11 -5.54 8.26
C SER A 15 -6.24 -7.04 8.02
N ALA A 16 -7.13 -7.69 8.77
CA ALA A 16 -7.47 -9.10 8.60
C ALA A 16 -8.14 -9.29 7.23
N ILE A 17 -7.38 -9.44 6.16
CA ILE A 17 -7.88 -10.01 4.91
C ILE A 17 -8.10 -11.50 5.19
N ARG A 18 -9.38 -11.89 5.31
CA ARG A 18 -9.77 -13.31 5.28
C ARG A 18 -9.30 -13.89 3.96
N GLY A 19 -8.22 -14.66 4.04
CA GLY A 19 -7.61 -15.42 2.95
C GLY A 19 -6.41 -16.18 3.53
N PHE A 20 -6.70 -17.38 4.03
CA PHE A 20 -5.79 -18.33 4.70
C PHE A 20 -5.11 -17.83 5.99
N THR A 21 -5.67 -18.27 7.11
CA THR A 21 -4.98 -18.37 8.39
C THR A 21 -3.79 -19.32 8.25
N GLY A 22 -2.59 -18.76 8.31
CA GLY A 22 -1.31 -19.43 8.53
C GLY A 22 -0.36 -18.38 9.09
N ALA A 23 0.49 -18.77 10.03
CA ALA A 23 1.40 -17.94 10.82
C ALA A 23 2.25 -16.96 9.97
N LEU A 24 2.93 -16.00 10.63
CA LEU A 24 4.07 -15.26 10.05
C LEU A 24 4.86 -16.22 9.16
N GLY A 25 4.79 -15.98 7.84
CA GLY A 25 4.99 -17.02 6.83
C GLY A 25 6.35 -17.67 6.96
N THR A 26 6.36 -18.96 7.28
CA THR A 26 7.55 -19.78 7.07
C THR A 26 7.88 -19.76 5.58
N PRO A 27 9.17 -19.61 5.21
CA PRO A 27 9.62 -19.71 3.83
C PRO A 27 9.06 -20.99 3.21
N LEU A 28 8.62 -20.92 1.96
CA LEU A 28 8.12 -22.11 1.25
C LEU A 28 9.29 -23.09 1.07
N PRO A 29 9.31 -24.24 1.75
CA PRO A 29 10.51 -25.09 1.84
C PRO A 29 10.91 -25.72 0.50
N TRP A 30 10.01 -25.72 -0.48
CA TRP A 30 10.19 -26.25 -1.83
C TRP A 30 10.45 -25.17 -2.89
N PHE A 31 10.45 -23.88 -2.52
CA PHE A 31 10.65 -22.79 -3.47
C PHE A 31 12.14 -22.49 -3.68
N PRO A 32 12.60 -22.14 -4.89
CA PRO A 32 13.99 -21.74 -5.09
C PRO A 32 14.40 -20.58 -4.15
N THR A 33 15.47 -20.79 -3.37
CA THR A 33 15.99 -19.79 -2.40
C THR A 33 17.31 -19.18 -2.83
N THR A 34 17.81 -19.52 -4.02
CA THR A 34 19.09 -19.00 -4.51
C THR A 34 19.03 -17.48 -4.66
N LYS A 35 20.17 -16.81 -4.41
CA LYS A 35 20.25 -15.35 -4.54
C LYS A 35 19.95 -14.90 -5.98
N ALA A 36 20.53 -15.59 -6.97
CA ALA A 36 20.31 -15.28 -8.39
C ALA A 36 18.83 -15.39 -8.80
N PHE A 37 18.11 -16.40 -8.31
CA PHE A 37 16.67 -16.52 -8.55
C PHE A 37 15.91 -15.32 -7.96
N ARG A 38 16.22 -14.95 -6.73
CA ARG A 38 15.56 -13.83 -6.04
C ARG A 38 15.86 -12.47 -6.66
N GLU A 39 17.05 -12.29 -7.21
CA GLU A 39 17.41 -11.08 -7.98
C GLU A 39 16.65 -11.04 -9.31
N THR A 40 16.55 -12.18 -10.01
CA THR A 40 15.86 -12.28 -11.31
C THR A 40 14.35 -12.11 -11.17
N CYS A 41 13.75 -12.73 -10.15
CA CYS A 41 12.30 -12.75 -9.91
C CYS A 41 11.91 -11.83 -8.74
N GLY A 42 12.63 -10.73 -8.55
CA GLY A 42 12.40 -9.78 -7.46
C GLY A 42 11.26 -8.81 -7.78
N HIS A 43 10.47 -8.46 -6.78
CA HIS A 43 9.40 -7.45 -6.90
C HIS A 43 9.88 -6.02 -6.61
N PHE A 44 11.13 -5.88 -6.17
CA PHE A 44 11.70 -4.60 -5.73
C PHE A 44 12.28 -3.87 -6.94
N ILE A 45 11.42 -3.16 -7.66
CA ILE A 45 11.77 -2.42 -8.87
C ILE A 45 11.87 -0.91 -8.61
N ASP A 46 12.65 -0.22 -9.44
CA ASP A 46 12.60 1.25 -9.46
C ASP A 46 11.29 1.70 -10.09
N LEU A 47 10.79 2.86 -9.69
CA LEU A 47 9.65 3.46 -10.38
C LEU A 47 10.10 3.95 -11.76
N PRO A 48 9.24 3.83 -12.78
CA PRO A 48 9.45 4.50 -14.07
C PRO A 48 9.70 6.00 -13.86
N SER A 49 10.64 6.56 -14.63
CA SER A 49 10.92 8.00 -14.66
C SER A 49 9.88 8.69 -15.55
N ASP A 50 8.68 8.90 -15.01
CA ASP A 50 7.55 9.52 -15.69
C ASP A 50 6.89 10.56 -14.77
N ALA A 51 6.82 11.82 -15.22
CA ALA A 51 6.29 12.92 -14.42
C ALA A 51 4.79 12.76 -14.10
N ASP A 52 4.01 12.20 -15.04
CA ASP A 52 2.58 12.00 -14.83
C ASP A 52 2.33 10.91 -13.78
N LEU A 53 3.15 9.85 -13.80
CA LEU A 53 3.14 8.83 -12.78
C LEU A 53 3.56 9.38 -11.40
N GLU A 54 4.61 10.20 -11.34
CA GLU A 54 5.05 10.80 -10.08
C GLU A 54 3.98 11.71 -9.46
N ASN A 55 3.32 12.53 -10.28
CA ASN A 55 2.19 13.35 -9.85
C ASN A 55 1.03 12.47 -9.34
N THR A 56 0.70 11.41 -10.07
CA THR A 56 -0.34 10.45 -9.67
C THR A 56 -0.03 9.80 -8.33
N LEU A 57 1.21 9.34 -8.13
CA LEU A 57 1.65 8.74 -6.88
C LEU A 57 1.60 9.75 -5.73
N CYS A 58 2.04 11.00 -5.95
CA CYS A 58 1.98 12.07 -4.96
C CYS A 58 0.55 12.30 -4.48
N GLU A 59 -0.38 12.50 -5.40
CA GLU A 59 -1.78 12.75 -5.07
C GLU A 59 -2.46 11.55 -4.39
N VAL A 60 -2.29 10.34 -4.95
CA VAL A 60 -2.93 9.14 -4.37
C VAL A 60 -2.33 8.80 -3.01
N HIS A 61 -1.03 9.04 -2.81
CA HIS A 61 -0.39 8.89 -1.51
C HIS A 61 -0.94 9.91 -0.50
N TYR A 62 -1.12 11.16 -0.89
CA TYR A 62 -1.80 12.16 -0.08
C TYR A 62 -3.23 11.73 0.27
N ILE A 63 -4.03 11.31 -0.71
CA ILE A 63 -5.39 10.78 -0.50
C ILE A 63 -5.38 9.63 0.51
N HIS A 64 -4.45 8.67 0.38
CA HIS A 64 -4.28 7.57 1.32
C HIS A 64 -4.07 8.09 2.75
N HIS A 65 -3.12 9.00 2.94
CA HIS A 65 -2.79 9.53 4.27
C HIS A 65 -3.95 10.31 4.86
N THR A 66 -4.60 11.16 4.08
CA THR A 66 -5.70 12.00 4.54
C THR A 66 -6.94 11.16 4.90
N LEU A 67 -7.34 10.22 4.04
CA LEU A 67 -8.48 9.35 4.33
C LEU A 67 -8.20 8.45 5.54
N ARG A 68 -6.99 7.92 5.66
CA ARG A 68 -6.59 7.13 6.82
C ARG A 68 -6.59 7.97 8.10
N HIS A 69 -6.11 9.20 8.03
CA HIS A 69 -6.07 10.13 9.16
C HIS A 69 -7.48 10.42 9.68
N TYR A 70 -8.40 10.82 8.78
CA TYR A 70 -9.74 11.23 9.19
C TYR A 70 -10.64 10.03 9.49
N LEU A 71 -10.64 9.01 8.64
CA LEU A 71 -11.66 7.96 8.68
C LEU A 71 -11.26 6.72 9.48
N LEU A 72 -9.98 6.50 9.80
CA LEU A 72 -9.51 5.30 10.51
C LEU A 72 -8.83 5.62 11.85
N PRO A 73 -9.03 4.79 12.90
CA PRO A 73 -9.97 3.67 12.98
C PRO A 73 -11.41 4.13 13.28
N THR A 74 -11.61 5.39 13.63
CA THR A 74 -12.91 5.98 13.95
C THR A 74 -12.82 7.47 13.64
N THR A 75 -13.89 8.02 13.08
CA THR A 75 -14.04 9.44 12.80
C THR A 75 -14.30 10.22 14.09
N LEU A 76 -13.76 11.44 14.16
CA LEU A 76 -14.02 12.40 15.22
C LEU A 76 -15.09 13.42 14.76
N PRO A 77 -15.86 14.02 15.68
CA PRO A 77 -16.92 14.99 15.33
C PRO A 77 -16.42 16.20 14.54
N ASP A 78 -15.19 16.66 14.80
CA ASP A 78 -14.62 17.86 14.16
C ASP A 78 -13.90 17.55 12.83
N ASP A 79 -14.06 16.35 12.28
CA ASP A 79 -13.36 15.94 11.07
C ASP A 79 -13.91 16.61 9.81
N ASN A 80 -13.01 16.95 8.90
CA ASN A 80 -13.38 17.52 7.60
C ASN A 80 -13.86 16.41 6.63
N LEU A 81 -15.11 15.98 6.81
CA LEU A 81 -15.72 14.93 5.97
C LEU A 81 -15.94 15.40 4.52
N GLU A 82 -16.08 16.71 4.29
CA GLU A 82 -16.20 17.28 2.95
C GLU A 82 -14.90 17.09 2.14
N LEU A 83 -13.74 17.33 2.75
CA LEU A 83 -12.45 16.99 2.15
C LEU A 83 -12.37 15.50 1.82
N CYS A 84 -12.78 14.61 2.74
CA CYS A 84 -12.79 13.18 2.48
C CYS A 84 -13.71 12.81 1.30
N SER A 85 -14.88 13.44 1.20
CA SER A 85 -15.82 13.27 0.10
C SER A 85 -15.23 13.65 -1.26
N ARG A 86 -14.50 14.78 -1.34
CA ARG A 86 -13.78 15.23 -2.54
C ARG A 86 -12.64 14.29 -2.93
N LEU A 87 -11.85 13.83 -1.96
CA LEU A 87 -10.75 12.90 -2.19
C LEU A 87 -11.25 11.54 -2.69
N LEU A 88 -12.35 11.02 -2.12
CA LEU A 88 -13.01 9.82 -2.64
C LEU A 88 -13.52 10.04 -4.07
N ARG A 89 -14.00 11.25 -4.40
CA ARG A 89 -14.52 11.56 -5.74
C ARG A 89 -13.43 11.52 -6.79
N SER A 90 -12.25 12.02 -6.45
CA SER A 90 -11.05 11.86 -7.27
C SER A 90 -10.77 10.38 -7.53
N LEU A 91 -10.71 9.53 -6.49
CA LEU A 91 -10.45 8.09 -6.67
C LEU A 91 -11.48 7.37 -7.54
N GLU A 92 -12.75 7.77 -7.49
CA GLU A 92 -13.84 7.16 -8.27
C GLU A 92 -13.76 7.45 -9.76
N THR A 93 -13.15 8.57 -10.14
CA THR A 93 -13.16 9.12 -11.51
C THR A 93 -11.80 8.98 -12.21
N ARG A 94 -10.73 8.72 -11.46
CA ARG A 94 -9.38 8.54 -11.97
C ARG A 94 -9.24 7.42 -13.00
N ARG A 95 -8.47 7.70 -14.06
CA ARG A 95 -8.15 6.78 -15.17
C ARG A 95 -6.68 6.37 -15.22
N ASP A 96 -5.90 6.81 -14.26
CA ASP A 96 -4.45 6.64 -14.11
C ASP A 96 -4.08 5.65 -12.99
N LEU A 97 -5.07 4.99 -12.38
CA LEU A 97 -4.89 4.01 -11.31
C LEU A 97 -4.40 2.66 -11.86
N THR A 98 -3.09 2.55 -12.07
CA THR A 98 -2.41 1.31 -12.43
C THR A 98 -2.20 0.40 -11.21
N PRO A 99 -1.98 -0.92 -11.41
CA PRO A 99 -1.59 -1.82 -10.32
C PRO A 99 -0.38 -1.33 -9.52
N LEU A 100 0.61 -0.73 -10.20
CA LEU A 100 1.75 -0.07 -9.57
C LEU A 100 1.28 1.01 -8.58
N VAL A 101 0.50 1.99 -9.03
CA VAL A 101 0.00 3.08 -8.18
C VAL A 101 -0.76 2.54 -6.97
N LEU A 102 -1.65 1.57 -7.18
CA LEU A 102 -2.44 0.97 -6.11
C LEU A 102 -1.58 0.22 -5.09
N SER A 103 -0.52 -0.44 -5.53
CA SER A 103 0.38 -1.20 -4.65
C SER A 103 1.36 -0.32 -3.87
N GLU A 104 1.89 0.74 -4.49
CA GLU A 104 2.88 1.65 -3.91
C GLU A 104 2.26 2.59 -2.87
N THR A 105 1.00 2.99 -3.09
CA THR A 105 0.32 3.96 -2.21
C THR A 105 -0.49 3.31 -1.09
N SER A 106 -0.69 1.99 -1.11
CA SER A 106 -1.53 1.26 -0.15
C SER A 106 -2.96 1.82 -0.02
N ILE A 107 -3.46 2.56 -1.02
CA ILE A 107 -4.80 3.15 -0.98
C ILE A 107 -5.90 2.09 -0.89
N VAL A 108 -5.69 0.94 -1.53
CA VAL A 108 -6.62 -0.20 -1.49
C VAL A 108 -6.85 -0.66 -0.06
N ASP A 109 -5.79 -0.80 0.75
CA ASP A 109 -5.90 -1.22 2.14
C ASP A 109 -6.64 -0.20 3.01
N THR A 110 -6.46 1.09 2.73
CA THR A 110 -7.21 2.17 3.40
C THR A 110 -8.69 2.12 3.05
N ILE A 111 -9.06 2.04 1.77
CA ILE A 111 -10.46 1.91 1.35
C ILE A 111 -11.10 0.64 1.93
N PHE A 112 -10.39 -0.48 1.91
CA PHE A 112 -10.87 -1.73 2.50
C PHE A 112 -11.00 -1.65 4.03
N GLY A 113 -10.12 -0.90 4.69
CA GLY A 113 -10.21 -0.61 6.12
C GLY A 113 -11.46 0.21 6.45
N ILE A 114 -11.70 1.30 5.73
CA ILE A 114 -12.85 2.20 5.95
C ILE A 114 -14.16 1.44 5.70
N ALA A 115 -14.22 0.67 4.62
CA ALA A 115 -15.38 -0.16 4.28
C ALA A 115 -15.77 -1.18 5.36
N ARG A 116 -14.85 -1.53 6.27
CA ARG A 116 -15.08 -2.49 7.35
C ARG A 116 -15.51 -1.83 8.66
N LEU A 117 -15.48 -0.52 8.74
CA LEU A 117 -15.95 0.20 9.91
C LEU A 117 -17.43 -0.10 10.13
N ARG A 118 -17.77 -0.51 11.35
CA ARG A 118 -19.14 -0.87 11.74
C ARG A 118 -19.95 0.32 12.25
N TYR A 119 -19.28 1.43 12.52
CA TYR A 119 -19.87 2.63 13.09
C TYR A 119 -19.58 3.78 12.12
N PRO A 120 -20.51 4.09 11.21
CA PRO A 120 -20.39 5.31 10.42
C PRO A 120 -20.35 6.52 11.37
N PRO A 121 -19.63 7.59 11.03
CA PRO A 121 -19.62 8.82 11.82
C PRO A 121 -21.05 9.27 12.16
N PRO A 122 -21.32 9.73 13.39
CA PRO A 122 -22.47 10.60 13.60
C PRO A 122 -22.33 11.81 12.66
N ASP A 123 -23.41 12.21 12.00
CA ASP A 123 -23.45 13.30 11.00
C ASP A 123 -22.63 13.04 9.72
N GLU A 124 -22.50 11.77 9.30
CA GLU A 124 -21.92 11.42 8.01
C GLU A 124 -22.62 12.17 6.86
N SER A 125 -21.84 12.93 6.06
CA SER A 125 -22.30 13.43 4.77
C SER A 125 -22.96 12.28 4.00
N PRO A 126 -24.22 12.43 3.54
CA PRO A 126 -24.96 11.32 2.96
C PRO A 126 -24.16 10.62 1.85
N GLY A 127 -23.85 9.33 2.08
CA GLY A 127 -23.29 8.44 1.06
C GLY A 127 -21.79 8.17 1.09
N LEU A 128 -20.99 8.71 2.03
CA LEU A 128 -19.55 8.44 2.07
C LEU A 128 -19.25 6.93 2.23
N GLN A 129 -19.90 6.25 3.16
CA GLN A 129 -19.74 4.81 3.34
C GLN A 129 -20.23 4.00 2.11
N SER A 130 -21.32 4.42 1.48
CA SER A 130 -21.83 3.79 0.26
C SER A 130 -20.83 3.88 -0.88
N ARG A 131 -20.20 5.06 -1.04
CA ARG A 131 -19.14 5.33 -2.02
C ARG A 131 -17.89 4.49 -1.77
N VAL A 132 -17.42 4.44 -0.53
CA VAL A 132 -16.31 3.57 -0.11
C VAL A 132 -16.61 2.10 -0.40
N MET A 133 -17.82 1.63 -0.13
CA MET A 133 -18.24 0.26 -0.42
C MET A 133 -18.30 -0.03 -1.93
N ALA A 134 -18.81 0.91 -2.73
CA ALA A 134 -18.81 0.80 -4.18
C ALA A 134 -17.39 0.72 -4.74
N LEU A 135 -16.50 1.61 -4.30
CA LEU A 135 -15.09 1.63 -4.70
C LEU A 135 -14.36 0.34 -4.30
N ARG A 136 -14.58 -0.15 -3.07
CA ARG A 136 -14.07 -1.44 -2.62
C ARG A 136 -14.53 -2.58 -3.52
N ASN A 137 -15.81 -2.64 -3.87
CA ASN A 137 -16.36 -3.70 -4.70
C ASN A 137 -15.79 -3.64 -6.12
N HIS A 138 -15.65 -2.43 -6.69
CA HIS A 138 -15.05 -2.18 -8.00
C HIS A 138 -13.59 -2.63 -8.08
N TRP A 139 -12.78 -2.28 -7.08
CA TRP A 139 -11.38 -2.70 -7.06
C TRP A 139 -11.20 -4.18 -6.79
N ARG A 140 -12.16 -4.81 -6.08
CA ARG A 140 -12.17 -6.25 -5.83
C ARG A 140 -12.58 -7.06 -7.07
N SER A 141 -13.57 -6.61 -7.83
CA SER A 141 -14.03 -7.32 -9.04
C SER A 141 -13.00 -7.28 -10.16
N SER A 142 -12.21 -6.22 -10.21
CA SER A 142 -11.17 -5.99 -11.22
C SER A 142 -9.80 -6.58 -10.88
N SER A 143 -9.68 -7.46 -9.87
CA SER A 143 -8.38 -7.95 -9.41
C SER A 143 -7.81 -9.06 -10.32
N THR A 144 -7.17 -8.67 -11.41
CA THR A 144 -5.97 -9.39 -11.86
C THR A 144 -4.91 -9.21 -10.77
N LYS A 145 -4.26 -10.29 -10.35
CA LYS A 145 -3.19 -10.26 -9.33
C LYS A 145 -1.88 -9.78 -9.95
N ALA A 146 -1.91 -8.58 -10.53
CA ALA A 146 -0.77 -7.99 -11.18
C ALA A 146 0.32 -7.70 -10.15
N THR A 147 1.53 -8.11 -10.48
CA THR A 147 2.77 -7.90 -9.73
C THR A 147 3.78 -7.18 -10.62
N PRO A 148 4.91 -6.70 -10.07
CA PRO A 148 5.99 -6.11 -10.86
C PRO A 148 6.49 -6.95 -12.04
N LEU A 149 6.31 -8.28 -11.99
CA LEU A 149 6.73 -9.20 -13.06
C LEU A 149 5.67 -9.37 -14.16
N THR A 150 4.43 -8.94 -13.89
CA THR A 150 3.30 -9.16 -14.80
C THR A 150 3.15 -8.08 -15.87
N THR A 151 2.62 -8.48 -17.03
CA THR A 151 2.25 -7.58 -18.13
C THR A 151 1.21 -6.57 -17.66
N GLY A 152 1.46 -5.29 -17.96
CA GLY A 152 0.52 -4.22 -17.65
C GLY A 152 0.62 -3.64 -16.25
N TYR A 153 1.53 -4.12 -15.39
CA TYR A 153 1.62 -3.66 -13.99
C TYR A 153 1.76 -2.14 -13.84
N ALA A 154 2.61 -1.51 -14.66
CA ALA A 154 2.84 -0.07 -14.64
C ALA A 154 2.01 0.73 -15.64
N VAL A 155 1.29 0.08 -16.56
CA VAL A 155 0.67 0.75 -17.73
C VAL A 155 -0.83 0.47 -17.90
N SER A 156 -1.34 -0.62 -17.36
CA SER A 156 -2.73 -1.02 -17.50
C SER A 156 -3.56 -0.41 -16.39
N SER A 157 -4.06 0.80 -16.61
CA SER A 157 -4.95 1.47 -15.66
C SER A 157 -6.28 0.72 -15.50
N LYS A 158 -6.82 0.75 -14.28
CA LYS A 158 -8.20 0.31 -14.05
C LYS A 158 -9.18 1.33 -14.64
N PRO A 159 -10.32 0.88 -15.20
CA PRO A 159 -11.38 1.80 -15.59
C PRO A 159 -11.93 2.53 -14.36
N PRO A 160 -12.38 3.78 -14.51
CA PRO A 160 -12.96 4.54 -13.41
C PRO A 160 -14.28 3.90 -12.97
N LEU A 161 -14.64 4.09 -11.70
CA LEU A 161 -15.95 3.66 -11.18
C LEU A 161 -17.07 4.55 -11.72
N VAL A 162 -16.80 5.86 -11.82
CA VAL A 162 -17.72 6.86 -12.33
C VAL A 162 -17.14 7.43 -13.63
N PRO A 163 -17.89 7.47 -14.74
CA PRO A 163 -17.35 7.90 -16.04
C PRO A 163 -17.11 9.42 -16.12
N GLU A 164 -17.72 10.19 -15.22
CA GLU A 164 -17.60 11.65 -15.13
C GLU A 164 -16.18 12.07 -14.76
N ASP A 165 -15.70 13.15 -15.38
CA ASP A 165 -14.42 13.74 -15.02
C ASP A 165 -14.53 14.56 -13.74
N TYR A 166 -13.55 14.40 -12.86
CA TYR A 166 -13.43 15.21 -11.65
C TYR A 166 -11.96 15.55 -11.41
N GLU A 167 -11.67 16.84 -11.41
CA GLU A 167 -10.34 17.37 -11.12
C GLU A 167 -10.23 17.68 -9.62
N LEU A 168 -9.21 17.13 -8.97
CA LEU A 168 -8.98 17.35 -7.55
C LEU A 168 -8.27 18.69 -7.34
N SER A 169 -9.01 19.71 -6.91
CA SER A 169 -8.40 20.99 -6.50
C SER A 169 -7.95 20.94 -5.04
N LEU A 170 -6.64 20.92 -4.83
CA LEU A 170 -6.00 21.08 -3.52
C LEU A 170 -5.72 22.57 -3.24
N THR A 171 -5.83 22.99 -1.98
CA THR A 171 -5.34 24.32 -1.59
C THR A 171 -3.80 24.35 -1.65
N LEU A 172 -3.20 25.54 -1.68
CA LEU A 172 -1.73 25.67 -1.67
C LEU A 172 -1.09 24.95 -0.48
N GLU A 173 -1.71 25.03 0.70
CA GLU A 173 -1.24 24.32 1.89
C GLU A 173 -1.36 22.80 1.74
N GLN A 174 -2.46 22.30 1.18
CA GLN A 174 -2.67 20.87 0.94
C GLN A 174 -1.71 20.32 -0.12
N ALA A 175 -1.45 21.08 -1.17
CA ALA A 175 -0.48 20.71 -2.21
C ALA A 175 0.95 20.65 -1.63
N ALA A 176 1.33 21.63 -0.80
CA ALA A 176 2.63 21.63 -0.15
C ALA A 176 2.80 20.47 0.86
N ASP A 177 1.72 20.11 1.57
CA ASP A 177 1.68 18.95 2.46
C ASP A 177 1.77 17.63 1.68
N ALA A 178 1.07 17.52 0.54
CA ALA A 178 1.15 16.37 -0.34
C ALA A 178 2.57 16.15 -0.88
N GLU A 179 3.21 17.21 -1.38
CA GLU A 179 4.58 17.15 -1.89
C GLU A 179 5.57 16.74 -0.79
N LEU A 180 5.42 17.29 0.42
CA LEU A 180 6.25 16.93 1.56
C LEU A 180 6.11 15.44 1.90
N HIS A 181 4.87 14.94 2.06
CA HIS A 181 4.64 13.53 2.34
C HIS A 181 5.21 12.63 1.25
N TYR A 182 4.98 12.99 -0.02
CA TYR A 182 5.46 12.23 -1.17
C TYR A 182 7.00 12.16 -1.21
N ARG A 183 7.71 13.30 -1.07
CA ARG A 183 9.18 13.32 -1.14
C ARG A 183 9.83 12.40 -0.11
N LEU A 184 9.26 12.30 1.08
CA LEU A 184 9.81 11.44 2.13
C LEU A 184 9.42 9.99 2.00
N TRP A 185 8.19 9.72 1.58
CA TRP A 185 7.82 8.39 1.15
C TRP A 185 8.77 7.91 0.04
N ARG A 186 9.00 8.72 -1.01
CA ARG A 186 9.88 8.42 -2.14
C ARG A 186 11.31 8.15 -1.70
N THR A 187 11.88 9.02 -0.87
CA THR A 187 13.24 8.86 -0.32
C THR A 187 13.38 7.55 0.46
N ASN A 188 12.44 7.26 1.36
CA ASN A 188 12.46 6.02 2.14
C ASN A 188 12.22 4.78 1.27
N ARG A 189 11.32 4.88 0.30
CA ARG A 189 11.00 3.84 -0.68
C ARG A 189 12.25 3.45 -1.47
N ASP A 190 12.94 4.42 -2.04
CA ASP A 190 14.10 4.17 -2.91
C ASP A 190 15.29 3.64 -2.11
N ARG A 191 15.47 4.12 -0.87
CA ARG A 191 16.40 3.51 0.09
C ARG A 191 16.10 2.04 0.33
N LYS A 192 14.84 1.69 0.63
CA LYS A 192 14.43 0.29 0.83
C LYS A 192 14.62 -0.55 -0.42
N VAL A 193 14.23 -0.05 -1.59
CA VAL A 193 14.41 -0.76 -2.87
C VAL A 193 15.89 -1.02 -3.14
N SER A 194 16.77 -0.04 -2.93
CA SER A 194 18.21 -0.22 -3.13
C SER A 194 18.82 -1.33 -2.26
N TYR A 195 18.36 -1.46 -1.02
CA TYR A 195 18.75 -2.54 -0.12
C TYR A 195 18.18 -3.88 -0.60
N LEU A 196 16.88 -3.94 -0.85
CA LEU A 196 16.16 -5.18 -1.16
C LEU A 196 16.54 -5.78 -2.51
N LYS A 197 17.03 -4.97 -3.46
CA LYS A 197 17.64 -5.49 -4.69
C LYS A 197 18.94 -6.26 -4.43
N ARG A 198 19.76 -5.81 -3.48
CA ARG A 198 21.06 -6.42 -3.14
C ARG A 198 20.92 -7.56 -2.12
N HIS A 199 19.90 -7.46 -1.27
CA HIS A 199 19.58 -8.38 -0.19
C HIS A 199 18.14 -8.86 -0.31
N PRO A 200 17.77 -9.56 -1.40
CA PRO A 200 16.38 -9.90 -1.62
C PRO A 200 15.90 -10.91 -0.56
N PRO A 201 14.77 -10.65 0.11
CA PRO A 201 14.24 -11.50 1.16
C PRO A 201 13.77 -12.85 0.59
N GLU A 202 13.47 -13.79 1.48
CA GLU A 202 12.83 -15.04 1.06
C GLU A 202 11.35 -14.80 0.71
N PRO A 203 10.82 -15.46 -0.33
CA PRO A 203 9.41 -15.35 -0.67
C PRO A 203 8.55 -15.98 0.43
N VAL A 204 7.46 -15.28 0.77
CA VAL A 204 6.53 -15.73 1.82
C VAL A 204 5.38 -16.55 1.27
N ARG A 205 5.09 -16.39 -0.03
CA ARG A 205 4.01 -17.08 -0.75
C ARG A 205 4.43 -17.27 -2.21
N ALA A 206 3.60 -17.98 -2.97
CA ALA A 206 3.71 -18.08 -4.41
C ALA A 206 2.33 -17.92 -5.07
N GLN A 207 2.30 -17.49 -6.32
CA GLN A 207 1.10 -17.49 -7.15
C GLN A 207 1.32 -18.17 -8.49
N GLU A 208 0.25 -18.73 -9.02
CA GLU A 208 0.24 -19.36 -10.34
C GLU A 208 0.29 -18.28 -11.42
N VAL A 209 1.17 -18.45 -12.39
CA VAL A 209 1.30 -17.56 -13.54
C VAL A 209 1.46 -18.35 -14.83
N THR A 210 0.98 -17.76 -15.90
CA THR A 210 1.09 -18.28 -17.27
C THR A 210 2.08 -17.47 -18.08
N ARG A 211 2.53 -18.01 -19.22
CA ARG A 211 3.47 -17.30 -20.11
C ARG A 211 2.94 -15.94 -20.57
N ARG A 212 1.62 -15.78 -20.73
CA ARG A 212 0.98 -14.53 -21.15
C ARG A 212 1.07 -13.43 -20.09
N GLU A 213 1.18 -13.82 -18.83
CA GLU A 213 1.24 -12.89 -17.71
C GLU A 213 2.65 -12.39 -17.47
N ILE A 214 3.70 -13.15 -17.78
CA ILE A 214 5.10 -12.73 -17.57
C ILE A 214 5.66 -12.04 -18.82
N THR A 215 6.22 -10.85 -18.65
CA THR A 215 6.73 -10.04 -19.78
C THR A 215 8.08 -10.52 -20.30
N LEU A 216 9.01 -10.80 -19.39
CA LEU A 216 10.42 -11.04 -19.71
C LEU A 216 10.73 -12.55 -19.80
N ASP A 217 11.38 -12.97 -20.90
CA ASP A 217 11.80 -14.36 -21.11
C ASP A 217 12.73 -14.85 -20.00
N VAL A 218 13.70 -14.03 -19.59
CA VAL A 218 14.64 -14.38 -18.51
C VAL A 218 13.92 -14.67 -17.19
N VAL A 219 12.87 -13.92 -16.87
CA VAL A 219 12.04 -14.16 -15.68
C VAL A 219 11.25 -15.44 -15.88
N TRP A 220 10.58 -15.59 -17.01
CA TRP A 220 9.78 -16.78 -17.32
C TRP A 220 10.60 -18.07 -17.19
N GLU A 221 11.80 -18.11 -17.76
CA GLU A 221 12.68 -19.28 -17.70
C GLU A 221 13.15 -19.58 -16.27
N ALA A 222 13.44 -18.54 -15.47
CA ALA A 222 13.86 -18.69 -14.08
C ALA A 222 12.75 -19.17 -13.14
N LEU A 223 11.47 -18.95 -13.47
CA LEU A 223 10.36 -19.38 -12.62
C LEU A 223 10.27 -20.92 -12.52
N PRO A 224 10.05 -21.47 -11.32
CA PRO A 224 9.86 -22.91 -11.13
C PRO A 224 8.53 -23.37 -11.73
N TRP A 225 8.54 -24.60 -12.26
CA TRP A 225 7.32 -25.29 -12.67
C TRP A 225 6.44 -25.60 -11.46
N MET A 226 5.13 -25.62 -11.69
CA MET A 226 4.19 -26.12 -10.69
C MET A 226 4.47 -27.61 -10.41
N PRO A 227 4.65 -28.01 -9.14
CA PRO A 227 4.81 -29.42 -8.78
C PRO A 227 3.63 -30.26 -9.28
N ASP A 228 3.90 -31.50 -9.70
CA ASP A 228 2.88 -32.39 -10.26
C ASP A 228 1.73 -32.64 -9.26
N GLU A 229 2.03 -32.67 -7.97
CA GLU A 229 1.05 -32.86 -6.89
C GLU A 229 0.10 -31.67 -6.73
N MET A 230 0.47 -30.50 -7.25
CA MET A 230 -0.32 -29.26 -7.19
C MET A 230 -1.09 -28.97 -8.48
N LYS A 231 -0.87 -29.75 -9.55
CA LYS A 231 -1.55 -29.56 -10.83
C LYS A 231 -3.05 -29.80 -10.68
N LYS A 232 -3.81 -28.71 -10.69
CA LYS A 232 -5.28 -28.72 -10.79
C LYS A 232 -5.79 -28.41 -12.20
N ALA A 233 -4.89 -28.06 -13.11
CA ALA A 233 -5.20 -27.57 -14.45
C ALA A 233 -4.86 -28.60 -15.54
N PRO A 234 -5.49 -28.53 -16.73
CA PRO A 234 -5.17 -29.39 -17.87
C PRO A 234 -3.70 -29.27 -18.28
N GLU A 235 -3.11 -30.37 -18.76
CA GLU A 235 -1.70 -30.47 -19.17
C GLU A 235 -1.28 -29.40 -20.21
N ASP A 236 -2.23 -28.87 -20.98
CA ASP A 236 -1.99 -27.87 -22.03
C ASP A 236 -1.65 -26.46 -21.52
N ARG A 237 -1.75 -26.20 -20.20
CA ARG A 237 -1.37 -24.90 -19.64
C ARG A 237 0.03 -24.97 -19.02
N GLN A 238 0.99 -24.30 -19.66
CA GLN A 238 2.28 -24.00 -19.06
C GLN A 238 2.07 -23.04 -17.88
N ILE A 239 2.02 -23.60 -16.67
CA ILE A 239 1.86 -22.86 -15.41
C ILE A 239 3.17 -22.95 -14.63
N LYS A 240 3.68 -21.78 -14.26
CA LYS A 240 4.84 -21.63 -13.37
C LYS A 240 4.41 -20.90 -12.10
N LEU A 241 5.28 -20.92 -11.09
CA LEU A 241 5.00 -20.30 -9.80
C LEU A 241 5.85 -19.05 -9.61
N GLU A 242 5.19 -17.92 -9.47
CA GLU A 242 5.80 -16.63 -9.16
C GLU A 242 5.98 -16.45 -7.65
N PRO A 243 7.17 -16.04 -7.16
CA PRO A 243 7.38 -15.71 -5.75
C PRO A 243 6.59 -14.47 -5.36
N LEU A 244 5.93 -14.51 -4.20
CA LEU A 244 5.35 -13.33 -3.57
C LEU A 244 6.14 -12.98 -2.31
N TYR A 245 6.62 -11.76 -2.26
CA TYR A 245 7.35 -11.21 -1.13
C TYR A 245 6.41 -10.44 -0.20
N GLN A 246 6.81 -10.30 1.06
CA GLN A 246 6.14 -9.41 2.00
C GLN A 246 6.22 -7.96 1.50
N GLN A 247 5.18 -7.16 1.78
CA GLN A 247 5.14 -5.74 1.38
C GLN A 247 6.38 -4.99 1.88
N MET A 248 6.88 -4.07 1.06
CA MET A 248 8.09 -3.29 1.32
C MET A 248 8.05 -2.54 2.66
N ASP A 249 6.87 -2.10 3.10
CA ASP A 249 6.74 -1.41 4.38
C ASP A 249 6.97 -2.29 5.61
N SER A 250 6.77 -3.59 5.47
CA SER A 250 7.05 -4.56 6.53
C SER A 250 8.44 -5.20 6.41
N GLN A 251 9.24 -4.83 5.41
CA GLN A 251 10.61 -5.35 5.26
C GLN A 251 11.56 -4.68 6.27
N ALA A 252 12.35 -5.49 6.97
CA ALA A 252 13.37 -5.01 7.90
C ALA A 252 14.61 -4.51 7.12
N VAL A 253 14.62 -3.22 6.81
CA VAL A 253 15.76 -2.55 6.16
C VAL A 253 16.50 -1.68 7.17
N PRO A 254 17.83 -1.84 7.34
CA PRO A 254 18.63 -1.00 8.25
C PRO A 254 18.42 0.49 7.96
N LEU A 255 18.15 1.30 8.99
CA LEU A 255 17.85 2.73 8.81
C LEU A 255 19.06 3.53 8.29
N ASP A 256 20.25 3.10 8.68
CA ASP A 256 21.55 3.61 8.29
C ASP A 256 22.03 3.09 6.92
N TRP A 257 21.20 2.29 6.24
CA TRP A 257 21.53 1.84 4.89
C TRP A 257 21.69 3.02 3.94
N VAL A 258 22.88 3.10 3.33
CA VAL A 258 23.21 4.03 2.25
C VAL A 258 23.51 3.20 1.01
N ASN A 259 22.92 3.58 -0.12
CA ASN A 259 23.19 2.90 -1.39
C ASN A 259 24.69 3.06 -1.73
N PRO A 260 25.46 1.96 -1.91
CA PRO A 260 26.89 2.04 -2.23
C PRO A 260 27.21 2.82 -3.50
N ASP A 261 26.26 2.91 -4.43
CA ASP A 261 26.45 3.63 -5.70
C ASP A 261 26.29 5.16 -5.55
N GLY A 262 26.02 5.66 -4.34
CA GLY A 262 25.92 7.09 -4.02
C GLY A 262 24.71 7.82 -4.64
N SER A 263 23.82 7.11 -5.32
CA SER A 263 22.71 7.71 -6.09
C SER A 263 21.53 8.21 -5.27
N LEU A 264 21.47 7.90 -3.96
CA LEU A 264 20.35 8.29 -3.11
C LEU A 264 20.71 9.49 -2.25
N GLN A 265 19.89 10.53 -2.32
CA GLN A 265 20.01 11.69 -1.45
C GLN A 265 19.76 11.31 0.01
N ALA A 266 20.51 11.93 0.93
CA ALA A 266 20.33 11.74 2.36
C ALA A 266 18.92 12.15 2.80
N PHE A 267 18.43 11.51 3.87
CA PHE A 267 17.17 11.84 4.52
C PHE A 267 17.13 13.34 4.87
N ALA A 268 16.00 13.98 4.57
CA ALA A 268 15.47 15.26 5.08
C ALA A 268 16.49 16.32 5.56
N THR A 269 16.39 17.53 5.02
CA THR A 269 17.02 18.71 5.64
C THR A 269 16.58 18.85 7.11
N PRO A 270 17.38 19.48 8.00
CA PRO A 270 16.99 19.69 9.40
C PRO A 270 15.66 20.44 9.62
N GLY A 271 15.18 21.16 8.61
CA GLY A 271 13.85 21.79 8.61
C GLY A 271 12.73 20.81 8.29
N GLU A 272 12.94 19.91 7.32
CA GLU A 272 12.00 18.84 6.99
C GLU A 272 11.89 17.86 8.17
N GLU A 273 12.99 17.46 8.80
CA GLU A 273 12.97 16.54 9.96
C GLU A 273 12.13 17.08 11.12
N ARG A 274 12.21 18.39 11.41
CA ARG A 274 11.36 19.03 12.43
C ARG A 274 9.89 19.03 12.06
N ARG A 275 9.56 19.31 10.79
CA ARG A 275 8.17 19.19 10.29
C ARG A 275 7.66 17.76 10.45
N TRP A 276 8.51 16.76 10.25
CA TRP A 276 8.15 15.36 10.44
C TRP A 276 7.87 14.96 11.87
N GLU A 277 8.67 15.41 12.82
CA GLU A 277 8.39 15.16 14.23
C GLU A 277 7.06 15.79 14.63
N GLU A 278 6.75 16.97 14.12
CA GLU A 278 5.46 17.61 14.33
C GLU A 278 4.30 16.82 13.72
N ILE A 279 4.42 16.37 12.46
CA ILE A 279 3.41 15.53 11.80
C ILE A 279 3.21 14.22 12.59
N ARG A 280 4.30 13.55 12.99
CA ARG A 280 4.25 12.33 13.81
C ARG A 280 3.55 12.57 15.15
N ARG A 281 3.90 13.64 15.86
CA ARG A 281 3.26 14.02 17.12
C ARG A 281 1.76 14.23 16.94
N LYS A 282 1.35 15.02 15.95
CA LYS A 282 -0.07 15.26 15.63
C LYS A 282 -0.81 13.96 15.29
N MET A 283 -0.17 13.04 14.56
CA MET A 283 -0.74 11.72 14.28
C MET A 283 -0.94 10.88 15.54
N PHE A 284 0.01 10.88 16.48
CA PHE A 284 -0.10 10.15 17.74
C PHE A 284 -1.18 10.74 18.65
N GLU A 285 -1.19 12.06 18.83
CA GLU A 285 -2.22 12.77 19.61
C GLU A 285 -3.63 12.50 19.06
N ARG A 286 -3.77 12.49 17.73
CA ARG A 286 -5.04 12.15 17.09
C ARG A 286 -5.44 10.70 17.34
N LYS A 287 -4.52 9.74 17.16
CA LYS A 287 -4.83 8.32 17.42
C LYS A 287 -5.31 8.09 18.85
N ASP A 288 -4.71 8.79 19.82
CA ASP A 288 -5.14 8.74 21.21
C ASP A 288 -6.57 9.30 21.37
N ARG A 289 -6.88 10.45 20.76
CA ARG A 289 -8.25 11.00 20.73
C ARG A 289 -9.25 10.04 20.09
N GLN A 290 -8.92 9.44 18.94
CA GLN A 290 -9.77 8.44 18.28
C GLN A 290 -10.00 7.20 19.17
N ALA A 291 -8.98 6.73 19.88
CA ALA A 291 -9.11 5.61 20.79
C ALA A 291 -10.01 5.93 21.98
N ARG A 292 -9.87 7.13 22.58
CA ARG A 292 -10.75 7.60 23.67
C ARG A 292 -12.20 7.69 23.20
N TYR A 293 -12.43 8.34 22.07
CA TYR A 293 -13.77 8.51 21.51
C TYR A 293 -14.43 7.16 21.14
N ALA A 294 -13.69 6.23 20.52
CA ALA A 294 -14.19 4.89 20.23
C ALA A 294 -14.58 4.12 21.51
N ASN A 295 -13.78 4.24 22.58
CA ASN A 295 -14.09 3.62 23.87
C ASN A 295 -15.35 4.23 24.50
N GLU A 296 -15.56 5.55 24.40
CA GLU A 296 -16.76 6.23 24.86
C GLU A 296 -18.01 5.76 24.11
N LEU A 297 -17.95 5.70 22.77
CA LEU A 297 -19.04 5.17 21.93
C LEU A 297 -19.43 3.74 22.33
N MET A 298 -18.44 2.88 22.53
CA MET A 298 -18.65 1.49 22.94
C MET A 298 -19.18 1.37 24.37
N GLY A 299 -18.73 2.24 25.28
CA GLY A 299 -19.16 2.28 26.67
C GLY A 299 -20.61 2.76 26.83
N ASN A 300 -21.00 3.80 26.10
CA ASN A 300 -22.36 4.33 26.12
C ASN A 300 -23.39 3.31 25.59
N LYS A 301 -23.03 2.53 24.57
CA LYS A 301 -23.91 1.50 24.02
C LYS A 301 -24.17 0.33 24.98
N LYS A 302 -23.18 -0.05 25.79
CA LYS A 302 -23.34 -1.08 26.85
C LYS A 302 -24.27 -0.64 27.98
N ARG A 303 -24.49 0.67 28.16
CA ARG A 303 -25.40 1.21 29.18
C ARG A 303 -26.84 1.35 28.68
N GLN A 304 -27.06 1.21 27.38
CA GLN A 304 -28.37 1.32 26.73
C GLN A 304 -28.99 -0.05 26.37
N LEU A 305 -28.27 -1.15 26.61
CA LEU A 305 -28.70 -2.54 26.47
C LEU A 305 -28.86 -3.15 27.87
#